data_AF-A0A7W7VF56-F1
#
_entry.id   AF-A0A7W7VF56-F1
#
_cell.length_a   1.000
_cell.length_b   1.000
_cell.length_c   1.000
_cell.angle_alpha   90.00
_cell.angle_beta   90.00
_cell.angle_gamma   90.00
#
_symmetry.space_group_name_H-M   'P 1'
#
loop_
_entity.id
_entity.type
_entity.pdbx_description
1 polymer ?
#
loop_
_entity_poly.entity_id
_entity_poly.type
_entity_poly.pdbx_seq_one_letter_code
_entity_poly.pdbx_strand_id
1 'polypeptide(L)' 'MTTLEEMGQVMRTAPGPGADAHEVADWYRRKADLLDHLASGGSGVEATRMQALADLARDHADELVSVSAVG' A
#
# COMPACT_ATOMS: atom_id res chain seq x y z
N MET A 1 -2.84 17.39 5.75
CA MET A 1 -1.83 16.43 6.22
C MET A 1 -0.63 16.60 5.33
N THR A 2 0.59 16.59 5.87
CA THR A 2 1.81 16.59 5.08
C THR A 2 2.13 15.18 4.62
N THR A 3 2.90 15.04 3.54
CA THR A 3 3.36 13.74 3.03
C THR A 3 4.08 12.91 4.11
N LEU A 4 4.90 13.54 4.96
CA LEU A 4 5.59 12.86 6.06
C LEU A 4 4.62 12.34 7.12
N GLU A 5 3.54 13.06 7.42
CA GLU A 5 2.50 12.61 8.34
C GLU A 5 1.71 11.42 7.77
N GLU A 6 1.39 11.44 6.47
CA GLU A 6 0.73 10.34 5.76
C GLU A 6 1.60 9.08 5.75
N MET A 7 2.88 9.22 5.42
CA MET A 7 3.86 8.13 5.52
C MET A 7 3.91 7.56 6.94
N GLY A 8 4.01 8.43 7.95
CA GLY A 8 4.00 8.02 9.35
C GLY A 8 2.72 7.28 9.74
N GLN A 9 1.57 7.69 9.20
CA GLN A 9 0.29 7.05 9.49
C GLN A 9 0.18 5.65 8.86
N VAL A 10 0.60 5.49 7.60
CA VAL A 10 0.64 4.16 6.96
C VAL A 10 1.57 3.22 7.73
N MET A 11 2.75 3.69 8.13
CA MET A 11 3.70 2.85 8.88
C MET A 11 3.19 2.47 10.28
N ARG A 12 2.54 3.39 11.01
CA ARG A 12 1.98 3.09 12.34
C ARG A 12 0.77 2.17 12.32
N THR A 13 0.06 2.12 11.19
CA THR A 13 -1.11 1.26 11.00
C THR A 13 -0.75 -0.07 10.32
N ALA A 14 0.54 -0.41 10.28
CA ALA A 14 1.00 -1.71 9.83
C ALA A 14 0.36 -2.81 10.71
N PRO A 15 -0.28 -3.82 10.10
CA PRO A 15 -0.91 -4.91 10.84
C PRO A 15 0.12 -5.66 11.68
N GLY A 16 -0.30 -6.08 12.87
CA GLY A 16 0.53 -6.87 13.78
C GLY A 16 0.55 -8.37 13.43
N PRO A 17 1.36 -9.16 14.15
CA PRO A 17 1.32 -10.62 14.04
C PRO A 17 -0.08 -11.13 14.38
N GLY A 18 -0.70 -11.88 13.46
CA GLY A 18 -2.04 -12.44 13.63
C GLY A 18 -3.18 -11.61 13.03
N ALA A 19 -2.88 -10.48 12.37
CA ALA A 19 -3.86 -9.78 11.56
C ALA A 19 -4.42 -10.68 10.46
N ASP A 20 -5.70 -10.53 10.16
CA ASP A 20 -6.32 -11.30 9.10
C ASP A 20 -5.91 -10.77 7.71
N ALA A 21 -6.16 -11.59 6.68
CA ALA A 21 -5.75 -11.24 5.32
C ALA A 21 -6.43 -9.96 4.79
N HIS A 22 -7.64 -9.64 5.25
CA HIS A 22 -8.33 -8.41 4.84
C HIS A 22 -7.68 -7.19 5.49
N GLU A 23 -7.32 -7.26 6.78
CA GLU A 23 -6.58 -6.20 7.46
C GLU A 23 -5.22 -5.92 6.80
N VAL A 24 -4.52 -7.00 6.40
CA VAL A 24 -3.25 -6.89 5.67
C VAL A 24 -3.46 -6.31 4.28
N ALA A 25 -4.47 -6.79 3.53
CA ALA A 25 -4.80 -6.28 2.21
C ALA A 25 -5.17 -4.79 2.25
N ASP A 26 -5.98 -4.36 3.22
CA ASP A 26 -6.36 -2.97 3.38
C ASP A 26 -5.17 -2.07 3.72
N TRP A 27 -4.19 -2.58 4.47
CA TRP A 27 -2.94 -1.85 4.68
C TRP A 27 -2.13 -1.69 3.38
N TYR A 28 -2.03 -2.74 2.56
CA TYR A 28 -1.36 -2.65 1.26
C TYR A 28 -2.07 -1.70 0.30
N ARG A 29 -3.41 -1.63 0.32
CA ARG A 29 -4.17 -0.63 -0.44
C ARG A 29 -3.83 0.80 -0.01
N ARG A 30 -3.84 1.08 1.30
CA ARG A 30 -3.43 2.40 1.84
C ARG A 30 -1.98 2.75 1.46
N LYS A 31 -1.09 1.76 1.45
CA LYS A 31 0.30 1.94 1.01
C LYS A 31 0.38 2.27 -0.48
N ALA A 32 -0.42 1.62 -1.33
CA ALA A 32 -0.50 1.93 -2.75
C ALA A 32 -0.99 3.36 -2.99
N ASP A 33 -2.03 3.79 -2.29
CA ASP A 33 -2.57 5.16 -2.41
C ASP A 33 -1.54 6.23 -2.02
N LEU A 34 -0.74 5.98 -0.99
CA LEU A 34 0.38 6.85 -0.60
C LEU A 34 1.45 6.91 -1.70
N LEU A 35 1.80 5.78 -2.30
CA LEU A 35 2.81 5.71 -3.35
C LEU A 35 2.36 6.44 -4.63
N ASP A 36 1.09 6.33 -5.00
CA ASP A 36 0.49 7.11 -6.08
C ASP A 36 0.53 8.61 -5.79
N HIS A 37 0.19 9.00 -4.56
CA HIS A 37 0.26 10.40 -4.15
C HIS A 37 1.69 10.95 -4.27
N LEU A 38 2.69 10.18 -3.80
CA LEU A 38 4.10 10.52 -3.92
C LEU A 38 4.56 10.62 -5.39
N ALA A 39 4.13 9.69 -6.24
CA ALA A 39 4.43 9.69 -7.67
C ALA A 39 3.86 10.95 -8.36
N SER A 40 2.65 11.37 -7.98
CA SER A 40 1.98 12.55 -8.54
C SER A 40 2.69 13.88 -8.23
N GLY A 41 3.45 13.93 -7.13
CA GLY A 41 4.26 15.09 -6.74
C GLY A 41 5.65 15.13 -7.37
N GLY A 42 6.07 14.08 -8.08
CA GLY A 42 7.40 13.92 -8.65
C GLY A 42 7.41 13.83 -10.18
N SER A 43 8.61 13.74 -10.76
CA SER A 43 8.78 13.42 -12.18
C SER A 43 10.01 12.54 -12.39
N GLY A 44 10.06 11.82 -13.52
CA GLY A 44 11.20 10.97 -13.89
C GLY A 44 11.17 9.57 -13.26
N VAL A 45 12.36 8.98 -13.12
CA VAL A 45 12.55 7.57 -12.74
C VAL A 45 11.94 7.25 -11.38
N GLU A 46 12.02 8.17 -10.42
CA GLU A 46 11.49 7.94 -9.07
C GLU A 46 9.96 7.87 -9.04
N ALA A 47 9.28 8.77 -9.78
CA ALA A 47 7.82 8.71 -9.92
C ALA A 47 7.37 7.39 -10.59
N THR A 48 8.12 6.93 -11.60
CA THR A 48 7.87 5.64 -12.27
C THR A 48 8.05 4.47 -11.29
N ARG A 49 9.10 4.52 -10.46
CA ARG A 49 9.36 3.49 -9.45
C ARG A 49 8.27 3.46 -8.38
N MET A 50 7.80 4.63 -7.93
CA MET A 50 6.71 4.73 -6.96
C MET A 50 5.41 4.16 -7.54
N GLN A 51 5.09 4.45 -8.79
CA GLN A 51 3.93 3.88 -9.49
C GLN A 51 4.01 2.34 -9.54
N ALA A 52 5.16 1.79 -9.94
CA ALA A 52 5.36 0.35 -9.99
C ALA A 52 5.24 -0.32 -8.61
N LEU A 53 5.67 0.35 -7.53
CA LEU A 53 5.49 -0.13 -6.16
C LEU A 53 4.04 -0.05 -5.69
N ALA A 54 3.27 0.94 -6.16
CA ALA A 54 1.85 1.06 -5.87
C ALA A 54 1.08 -0.10 -6.51
N ASP A 55 1.39 -0.41 -7.78
CA ASP A 55 0.77 -1.52 -8.50
C ASP A 55 1.08 -2.86 -7.83
N LEU A 56 2.35 -3.10 -7.46
CA LEU A 56 2.73 -4.31 -6.72
C LEU A 56 2.00 -4.45 -5.37
N ALA A 57 1.77 -3.33 -4.68
CA ALA A 57 1.03 -3.34 -3.42
C ALA A 57 -0.45 -3.69 -3.64
N ARG A 58 -1.07 -3.21 -4.73
CA ARG A 58 -2.46 -3.56 -5.10
C ARG A 58 -2.59 -5.04 -5.44
N ASP A 59 -1.71 -5.53 -6.31
CA ASP A 59 -1.69 -6.94 -6.73
C ASP A 59 -1.62 -7.87 -5.52
N HIS A 60 -0.75 -7.54 -4.56
CA HIS A 60 -0.63 -8.33 -3.35
C HIS A 60 -1.84 -8.23 -2.42
N ALA A 61 -2.47 -7.05 -2.32
CA ALA A 61 -3.73 -6.91 -1.57
C ALA A 61 -4.85 -7.77 -2.16
N ASP A 62 -4.94 -7.83 -3.48
CA ASP A 62 -5.96 -8.62 -4.18
C ASP A 62 -5.68 -10.12 -4.09
N GLU A 63 -4.40 -10.53 -4.13
CA GLU A 63 -3.99 -11.91 -3.86
C GLU A 63 -4.41 -12.37 -2.45
N LEU A 64 -4.16 -11.56 -1.43
CA LEU A 64 -4.52 -11.86 -0.04
C LEU A 64 -6.01 -12.12 0.12
N VAL A 65 -6.86 -11.25 -0.45
CA VAL A 65 -8.31 -11.38 -0.37
C VAL A 65 -8.80 -12.59 -1.20
N SER A 66 -8.20 -12.83 -2.36
CA SER A 66 -8.53 -13.98 -3.21
C SER A 66 -8.21 -15.31 -2.54
N VAL A 67 -7.06 -15.44 -1.87
CA VAL A 67 -6.68 -16.68 -1.18
C VAL A 67 -7.58 -16.94 0.03
N SER A 68 -7.94 -15.90 0.77
CA SER A 68 -8.85 -16.05 1.91
C SER A 68 -10.31 -16.34 1.55
N ALA A 69 -10.73 -16.08 0.31
CA ALA A 69 -12.07 -16.44 -0.16
C ALA A 69 -12.21 -17.93 -0.53
N VAL A 70 -11.09 -18.66 -0.67
CA VAL A 70 -11.06 -20.06 -1.13
C VAL A 70 -10.81 -21.05 0.02
N GLY A 71 -10.33 -20.59 1.17
CA GLY A 71 -10.04 -21.41 2.36
C GLY A 71 -11.12 -21.32 3.43
#